data_AF-A0A3B4AQZ8-F1
#
_entry.id   AF-A0A3B4AQZ8-F1
#
_cell.length_a   1.000
_cell.length_b   1.000
_cell.length_c   1.000
_cell.angle_alpha   90.00
_cell.angle_beta   90.00
_cell.angle_gamma   90.00
#
_symmetry.space_group_name_H-M   'P 1'
#
loop_
_entity.id
_entity.type
_entity.pdbx_description
1 polymer ?
#
loop_
_entity_poly.entity_id
_entity_poly.type
_entity_poly.pdbx_seq_one_letter_code
_entity_poly.pdbx_strand_id
1 'polypeptide(L)'
;ARFSPPFIDAARPAYWVPDQDILSCHNCQRDFTAKLSKHHCRACGQGVCDDCSPERRPVPSRGWDHPVRVCILIHMFHVVYVFSFLIVVLILHKPRIVLKLLAFHLITGF
;
A
#
# COMPACT_ATOMS: atom_id res chain seq x y z
N ALA A 1 -15.33 -25.78 -31.01
CA ALA A 1 -14.30 -24.72 -31.06
C ALA A 1 -14.18 -24.08 -29.68
N ARG A 2 -13.17 -24.46 -28.89
CA ARG A 2 -12.83 -23.75 -27.65
C ARG A 2 -11.87 -22.65 -28.07
N PHE A 3 -12.32 -21.40 -28.01
CA PHE A 3 -11.43 -20.24 -28.13
C PHE A 3 -10.49 -20.27 -26.92
N SER A 4 -9.26 -20.75 -27.12
CA SER A 4 -8.17 -20.57 -26.16
C SER A 4 -7.76 -19.09 -26.22
N PRO A 5 -7.83 -18.32 -25.12
CA PRO A 5 -7.25 -16.98 -25.08
C PRO A 5 -5.74 -17.08 -25.34
N PRO A 6 -5.12 -16.08 -25.97
CA PRO A 6 -3.70 -16.12 -26.31
C PRO A 6 -2.89 -16.31 -25.02
N PHE A 7 -1.91 -17.21 -25.12
CA PHE A 7 -1.09 -17.78 -24.05
C PHE A 7 -0.09 -16.80 -23.41
N ILE A 8 -0.44 -15.52 -23.26
CA ILE A 8 0.41 -14.52 -22.60
C ILE A 8 -0.45 -13.87 -21.51
N ASP A 9 -0.15 -14.16 -20.24
CA ASP A 9 -0.52 -13.38 -19.03
C ASP A 9 -0.92 -14.22 -17.80
N ALA A 10 -0.72 -15.54 -17.79
CA ALA A 10 -0.96 -16.35 -16.57
C ALA A 10 -0.12 -15.93 -15.35
N ALA A 11 0.97 -15.17 -15.54
CA ALA A 11 1.81 -14.66 -14.46
C ALA A 11 1.39 -13.28 -13.93
N ARG A 12 0.54 -12.53 -14.67
CA ARG A 12 0.14 -11.17 -14.28
C ARG A 12 -1.23 -11.22 -13.58
N PRO A 13 -1.35 -10.72 -12.34
CA PRO A 13 -2.65 -10.67 -11.68
C PRO A 13 -3.67 -9.86 -12.48
N ALA A 14 -4.89 -10.36 -12.60
CA ALA A 14 -5.94 -9.76 -13.43
C ALA A 14 -6.33 -8.32 -13.05
N TYR A 15 -5.97 -7.86 -11.85
CA TYR A 15 -6.24 -6.49 -11.39
C TYR A 15 -5.13 -5.50 -11.76
N TRP A 16 -4.03 -5.95 -12.36
CA TRP A 16 -2.97 -5.06 -12.80
C TRP A 16 -3.36 -4.38 -14.10
N VAL A 17 -3.06 -3.08 -14.18
CA VAL A 17 -3.15 -2.35 -15.42
C VAL A 17 -2.04 -2.87 -16.35
N PRO A 18 -2.36 -3.25 -17.60
CA PRO A 18 -1.36 -3.65 -18.58
C PRO A 18 -0.29 -2.57 -18.78
N ASP A 19 0.96 -2.97 -18.99
CA ASP A 19 2.09 -2.04 -19.07
C ASP A 19 1.90 -0.98 -20.16
N GLN A 20 1.28 -1.35 -21.28
CA GLN A 20 0.99 -0.46 -22.41
C GLN A 20 0.00 0.66 -22.07
N ASP A 21 -0.90 0.43 -21.11
CA ASP A 21 -1.94 1.39 -20.70
C ASP A 21 -1.43 2.34 -19.59
N ILE A 22 -0.26 2.06 -19.03
CA ILE A 22 0.38 2.89 -18.00
C ILE A 22 1.28 3.92 -18.69
N LEU A 23 0.76 5.12 -18.92
CA LEU A 23 1.51 6.23 -19.53
C LEU A 23 2.20 7.11 -18.48
N SER A 24 1.54 7.32 -17.33
CA SER A 24 2.01 8.18 -16.25
C SER A 24 1.90 7.49 -14.89
N CYS A 25 2.66 7.99 -13.91
CA CYS A 25 2.61 7.51 -12.54
C CYS A 25 1.24 7.82 -11.92
N HIS A 26 0.55 6.79 -11.43
CA HIS A 26 -0.78 6.93 -10.83
C HIS A 26 -0.83 7.88 -9.63
N ASN A 27 0.31 8.11 -8.95
CA ASN A 27 0.37 9.00 -7.79
C ASN A 27 0.80 10.43 -8.14
N CYS A 28 1.95 10.60 -8.80
CA CYS A 28 2.49 11.95 -9.09
C CYS A 28 2.22 12.45 -10.51
N GLN A 29 1.55 11.65 -11.35
CA GLN A 29 1.18 11.98 -12.74
C GLN A 29 2.35 12.29 -13.68
N ARG A 30 3.60 12.06 -13.28
CA ARG A 30 4.76 12.15 -14.18
C ARG A 30 4.71 11.04 -15.22
N ASP A 31 4.90 11.40 -16.48
CA ASP A 31 5.01 10.45 -17.57
C ASP A 31 6.23 9.55 -17.42
N PHE A 32 6.03 8.27 -17.71
CA PHE A 32 7.14 7.33 -17.76
C PHE A 32 8.00 7.61 -18.99
N THR A 33 9.31 7.60 -18.78
CA THR A 33 10.32 7.79 -19.83
C THR A 33 11.38 6.70 -19.68
N ALA A 34 12.31 6.60 -20.62
CA ALA A 34 13.42 5.65 -20.51
C ALA A 34 14.26 5.81 -19.21
N LYS A 35 14.24 7.00 -18.60
CA LYS A 35 14.94 7.29 -17.33
C LYS A 35 14.07 7.08 -16.08
N LEU A 36 12.74 7.01 -16.22
CA LEU A 36 11.81 6.81 -15.13
C LEU A 36 11.18 5.43 -15.23
N SER A 37 11.67 4.50 -14.41
CA SER A 37 11.18 3.11 -14.42
C SER A 37 9.73 3.01 -13.94
N LYS A 38 8.97 2.16 -14.62
CA LYS A 38 7.58 1.83 -14.31
C LYS A 38 7.54 0.61 -13.39
N HIS A 39 6.72 0.70 -12.34
CA HIS A 39 6.50 -0.41 -11.39
C HIS A 39 5.00 -0.56 -11.11
N HIS A 40 4.54 -1.78 -10.81
CA HIS A 40 3.16 -1.98 -10.35
C HIS A 40 3.05 -1.89 -8.83
N CYS A 41 2.00 -1.26 -8.34
CA CYS A 41 1.59 -1.44 -6.95
C CYS A 41 0.89 -2.79 -6.80
N ARG A 42 1.41 -3.67 -5.92
CA ARG A 42 0.83 -5.02 -5.75
C ARG A 42 -0.51 -5.01 -5.03
N ALA A 43 -0.94 -3.88 -4.46
CA ALA A 43 -2.24 -3.75 -3.82
C ALA A 43 -3.35 -3.22 -4.75
N CYS A 44 -3.06 -2.15 -5.50
CA CYS A 44 -4.05 -1.51 -6.39
C CYS A 44 -3.89 -1.85 -7.88
N GLY A 45 -2.76 -2.44 -8.30
CA GLY A 45 -2.50 -2.84 -9.68
C GLY A 45 -2.08 -1.71 -10.63
N GLN A 46 -2.04 -0.47 -10.15
CA GLN A 46 -1.69 0.71 -10.93
C GLN A 46 -0.17 0.84 -11.13
N GLY A 47 0.23 1.54 -12.20
CA GLY A 47 1.61 1.90 -12.46
C GLY A 47 2.10 3.08 -11.63
N VAL A 48 3.28 2.95 -11.02
CA VAL A 48 3.91 3.92 -10.13
C VAL A 48 5.41 4.00 -10.37
N CYS A 49 5.99 5.17 -10.12
CA CYS A 49 7.44 5.35 -10.12
C CYS A 49 8.05 4.98 -8.76
N ASP A 50 9.37 4.89 -8.70
CA ASP A 50 10.12 4.55 -7.48
C ASP A 50 9.82 5.53 -6.33
N ASP A 51 9.86 6.84 -6.58
CA ASP A 51 9.59 7.87 -5.55
C ASP A 51 8.18 7.75 -4.95
N CYS A 52 7.20 7.25 -5.72
CA CYS A 52 5.82 7.07 -5.29
C CYS A 52 5.55 5.67 -4.71
N SER A 53 6.57 4.82 -4.63
CA SER A 53 6.47 3.47 -4.09
C SER A 53 7.74 3.02 -3.35
N PRO A 54 8.23 3.82 -2.37
CA PRO A 54 9.48 3.53 -1.67
C PRO A 54 9.36 2.29 -0.75
N GLU A 55 8.16 2.04 -0.23
CA GLU A 55 7.93 1.02 0.79
C GLU A 55 7.45 -0.32 0.25
N ARG A 56 7.72 -1.38 1.02
CA ARG A 56 7.24 -2.75 0.77
C ARG A 56 6.45 -3.26 1.95
N ARG A 57 5.33 -3.94 1.69
CA ARG A 57 4.53 -4.61 2.73
C ARG A 57 3.78 -5.82 2.18
N PRO A 58 3.39 -6.77 3.05
CA PRO A 58 2.47 -7.82 2.66
C PRO A 58 1.12 -7.26 2.20
N VAL A 59 0.48 -7.94 1.26
CA VAL A 59 -0.90 -7.67 0.80
C VAL A 59 -1.69 -8.98 0.80
N PRO A 60 -2.09 -9.49 1.99
CA PRO A 60 -2.77 -10.79 2.09
C PRO A 60 -4.11 -10.85 1.35
N SER A 61 -4.83 -9.73 1.28
CA SER A 61 -6.10 -9.63 0.51
C SER A 61 -5.94 -9.87 -1.00
N ARG A 62 -4.70 -9.87 -1.50
CA ARG A 62 -4.33 -10.16 -2.89
C ARG A 62 -3.42 -11.40 -3.00
N GLY A 63 -3.21 -12.15 -1.91
CA GLY A 63 -2.36 -13.35 -1.88
C GLY A 63 -0.86 -13.08 -1.80
N TRP A 64 -0.43 -11.86 -1.44
CA TRP A 64 0.98 -11.53 -1.24
C TRP A 64 1.34 -11.60 0.25
N ASP A 65 1.78 -12.77 0.72
CA ASP A 65 2.12 -12.97 2.14
C ASP A 65 3.49 -12.39 2.54
N HIS A 66 4.35 -12.14 1.56
CA HIS A 66 5.66 -11.51 1.75
C HIS A 66 5.64 -10.02 1.37
N PRO A 67 6.60 -9.21 1.85
CA PRO A 67 6.67 -7.79 1.52
C PRO A 67 6.82 -7.52 0.02
N VAL A 68 5.83 -6.85 -0.55
CA VAL A 68 5.79 -6.46 -1.96
C VAL A 68 5.64 -4.95 -2.10
N ARG A 69 6.08 -4.40 -3.23
CA ARG A 69 6.03 -2.96 -3.50
C ARG A 69 4.58 -2.46 -3.52
N VAL A 70 4.32 -1.40 -2.77
CA VAL A 70 3.02 -0.71 -2.73
C VAL A 70 3.23 0.78 -2.98
N CYS A 71 2.22 1.44 -3.56
CA CYS A 71 2.25 2.89 -3.69
C CYS A 71 2.04 3.59 -2.34
N ILE A 72 2.55 4.81 -2.23
CA ILE A 72 2.50 5.59 -0.99
C ILE A 72 1.08 5.83 -0.50
N LEU A 73 0.11 6.03 -1.40
CA LEU A 73 -1.31 6.19 -1.02
C LEU A 73 -1.78 4.98 -0.23
N ILE A 74 -1.63 3.77 -0.80
CA ILE A 74 -2.05 2.53 -0.14
C ILE A 74 -1.25 2.27 1.15
N HIS A 75 0.03 2.62 1.16
CA HIS A 75 0.85 2.51 2.37
C HIS A 75 0.32 3.42 3.49
N MET A 76 0.10 4.70 3.20
CA MET A 76 -0.40 5.70 4.15
C MET A 76 -1.79 5.35 4.67
N PHE A 77 -2.72 4.93 3.80
CA PHE A 77 -4.04 4.47 4.24
C PHE A 77 -3.91 3.31 5.23
N HIS A 78 -3.10 2.29 4.92
CA HIS A 78 -2.93 1.16 5.82
C HIS A 78 -2.36 1.59 7.19
N VAL A 79 -1.33 2.46 7.21
CA VAL A 79 -0.73 2.97 8.46
C VAL A 79 -1.74 3.75 9.30
N VAL A 80 -2.46 4.70 8.69
CA VAL A 80 -3.47 5.51 9.38
C VAL A 80 -4.58 4.64 9.94
N TYR A 81 -5.16 3.74 9.13
CA TYR A 81 -6.25 2.87 9.59
C TYR A 81 -5.81 1.93 10.71
N VAL A 82 -4.62 1.31 10.61
CA VAL A 82 -4.10 0.43 11.66
C VAL A 82 -3.82 1.21 12.94
N PHE A 83 -3.22 2.39 12.84
CA PHE A 83 -2.90 3.21 14.01
C PHE A 83 -4.15 3.75 14.68
N SER A 84 -5.11 4.28 13.91
CA SER A 84 -6.41 4.70 14.42
C SER A 84 -7.16 3.55 15.08
N PHE A 85 -7.19 2.37 14.46
CA PHE A 85 -7.82 1.19 15.05
C PHE A 85 -7.14 0.80 16.37
N LEU A 86 -5.80 0.76 16.42
CA LEU A 86 -5.06 0.44 17.63
C LEU A 86 -5.33 1.46 18.75
N ILE A 87 -5.35 2.76 18.43
CA ILE A 87 -5.70 3.81 19.38
C ILE A 87 -7.10 3.58 19.93
N VAL A 88 -8.10 3.34 19.07
CA VAL A 88 -9.47 3.08 19.50
C VAL A 88 -9.54 1.86 20.42
N VAL A 89 -8.85 0.77 20.07
CA VAL A 89 -8.78 -0.44 20.90
C VAL A 89 -8.12 -0.16 22.25
N LEU A 90 -7.04 0.63 22.29
CA LEU A 90 -6.38 1.01 23.54
C LEU A 90 -7.29 1.88 24.43
N ILE A 91 -8.01 2.83 23.85
CA ILE A 91 -8.96 3.68 24.58
C ILE A 91 -10.12 2.85 25.14
N LEU A 92 -10.72 1.96 24.32
CA LEU A 92 -11.90 1.20 24.72
C LEU A 92 -11.58 0.02 25.64
N HIS A 93 -10.48 -0.72 25.39
CA HIS A 93 -10.18 -1.97 26.08
C HIS A 93 -9.01 -1.89 27.06
N LYS A 94 -8.21 -0.80 27.03
CA LYS A 94 -7.07 -0.60 27.94
C LYS A 94 -7.06 0.80 28.60
N PRO A 95 -8.17 1.24 29.21
CA PRO A 95 -8.29 2.60 29.75
C PRO A 95 -7.26 2.91 30.85
N ARG A 96 -6.85 1.90 31.65
CA ARG A 96 -5.80 2.06 32.67
C ARG A 96 -4.43 2.37 32.06
N ILE A 97 -4.13 1.87 30.87
CA ILE A 97 -2.87 2.15 30.16
C ILE A 97 -2.89 3.58 29.64
N VAL A 98 -3.99 3.98 29.00
CA VAL A 98 -4.19 5.35 28.51
C VAL A 98 -4.09 6.37 29.66
N LEU A 99 -4.75 6.11 30.79
CA LEU A 99 -4.69 7.01 31.96
C LEU A 99 -3.27 7.13 32.54
N LYS A 100 -2.50 6.03 32.59
CA LYS A 100 -1.09 6.07 33.03
C LYS A 100 -0.20 6.87 32.09
N LEU A 101 -0.42 6.76 30.77
CA LEU A 101 0.32 7.53 29.76
C LEU A 101 0.00 9.02 29.86
N LEU A 102 -1.29 9.38 30.03
CA LEU A 102 -1.71 10.77 30.22
C LEU A 102 -1.14 11.34 31.53
N ALA A 103 -1.21 10.59 32.63
CA ALA A 103 -0.62 10.99 33.90
C ALA A 103 0.91 11.18 33.77
N PHE A 104 1.60 10.29 33.05
CA PHE A 104 3.03 10.41 32.80
C PHE A 104 3.36 11.69 32.04
N HIS A 105 2.66 12.00 30.94
CA HIS A 105 2.86 13.25 30.19
C HIS A 105 2.64 14.50 31.04
N LEU A 106 1.59 14.52 31.88
CA LEU A 106 1.32 15.64 32.79
C LEU A 106 2.42 15.83 33.85
N ILE A 107 3.07 14.74 34.27
CA ILE A 107 4.17 14.78 35.25
C ILE A 107 5.49 15.17 34.58
N THR A 108 5.76 14.71 33.35
CA THR A 108 7.03 14.93 32.65
C THR A 108 7.06 16.17 31.76
N GLY A 109 5.91 16.81 31.48
CA GLY A 109 5.84 18.09 30.77
C GLY A 109 6.21 18.03 29.28
N PHE A 110 6.03 16.88 28.63
CA PHE A 110 6.10 16.75 27.16
C PHE A 110 4.73 17.03 26.52
#